data_AF-F4XQ99-F1
#
_entry.id   AF-F4XQ99-F1
#
_cell.length_a   1.000
_cell.length_b   1.000
_cell.length_c   1.000
_cell.angle_alpha   90.00
_cell.angle_beta   90.00
_cell.angle_gamma   90.00
#
_symmetry.space_group_name_H-M   'P 1'
#
loop_
_entity.id
_entity.type
_entity.pdbx_description
1 polymer ?
#
loop_
_entity_poly.entity_id
_entity_poly.type
_entity_poly.pdbx_seq_one_letter_code
_entity_poly.pdbx_strand_id
1 'polypeptide(L)'
;MNSLGLPLEEYLVNPHDHRIRNYEDKLKRTEDGDLSLTAKDGVKAWMLDPRDPVTKPVQEVAKRCHQALGCRHYSLFDFRIDPQGQPWFLEAGLYCSFSPKSVIASMAKASGISVNELLMIAIDETLINKAACRE
;
A
#
# COMPACT_ATOMS: atom_id res chain seq x y z
N MET A 1 17.68 -1.01 10.43
CA MET A 1 16.97 -1.76 9.38
C MET A 1 16.75 -0.86 8.17
N ASN A 2 17.15 -1.29 6.98
CA ASN A 2 16.80 -0.60 5.75
C ASN A 2 15.36 -1.01 5.39
N SER A 3 14.37 -0.24 5.82
CA SER A 3 12.96 -0.54 5.54
C SER A 3 12.70 -0.52 4.02
N LEU A 4 12.21 -1.62 3.46
CA LEU A 4 11.87 -1.72 2.04
C LEU A 4 10.62 -0.89 1.74
N GLY A 5 10.76 0.15 0.92
CA GLY A 5 9.62 0.88 0.38
C GLY A 5 9.07 0.13 -0.84
N LEU A 6 7.87 -0.44 -0.71
CA LEU A 6 7.19 -1.07 -1.85
C LEU A 6 6.72 0.00 -2.86
N PRO A 7 6.55 -0.36 -4.16
CA PRO A 7 5.95 0.51 -5.16
C PRO A 7 4.59 1.06 -4.70
N LEU A 8 4.29 2.30 -5.07
CA LEU A 8 3.04 2.95 -4.68
C LEU A 8 1.89 2.49 -5.57
N GLU A 9 0.73 2.23 -4.97
CA GLU A 9 -0.53 2.12 -5.73
C GLU A 9 -1.21 3.48 -5.71
N GLU A 10 -1.48 4.03 -6.88
CA GLU A 10 -2.24 5.27 -7.06
C GLU A 10 -3.68 4.95 -7.43
N TYR A 11 -4.61 5.77 -6.93
CA TYR A 11 -6.03 5.67 -7.26
C TYR A 11 -6.46 6.86 -8.11
N LEU A 12 -7.31 6.61 -9.10
CA LEU A 12 -7.90 7.64 -9.94
C LEU A 12 -8.73 8.62 -9.09
N VAL A 13 -8.14 9.75 -8.73
CA VAL A 13 -8.79 10.85 -8.02
C VAL A 13 -8.26 12.17 -8.59
N ASN A 14 -9.15 13.01 -9.10
CA ASN A 14 -8.79 14.29 -9.71
C ASN A 14 -9.82 15.39 -9.36
N PRO A 15 -9.46 16.68 -9.43
CA PRO A 15 -10.35 17.76 -9.00
C PRO A 15 -11.54 18.03 -9.93
N HIS A 16 -11.56 17.48 -11.15
CA HIS A 16 -12.55 17.81 -12.18
C HIS A 16 -13.79 16.92 -12.11
N ASP A 17 -13.62 15.61 -12.30
CA ASP A 17 -14.73 14.66 -12.44
C ASP A 17 -14.68 13.48 -11.45
N HIS A 18 -13.54 13.25 -10.78
CA HIS A 18 -13.36 12.15 -9.83
C HIS A 18 -12.75 12.64 -8.52
N ARG A 19 -13.43 13.57 -7.82
CA ARG A 19 -12.89 14.22 -6.60
C ARG A 19 -12.73 13.27 -5.41
N ILE A 20 -13.51 12.20 -5.38
CA ILE A 20 -13.48 11.15 -4.36
C ILE A 20 -13.82 9.81 -5.01
N ARG A 21 -13.29 8.72 -4.47
CA ARG A 21 -13.67 7.37 -4.88
C ARG A 21 -15.08 7.04 -4.40
N ASN A 22 -15.94 6.68 -5.33
CA ASN A 22 -17.32 6.29 -5.06
C ASN A 22 -17.48 4.77 -4.92
N TYR A 23 -18.69 4.31 -4.64
CA TYR A 23 -18.98 2.88 -4.47
C TYR A 23 -18.64 2.06 -5.74
N GLU A 24 -18.87 2.63 -6.92
CA GLU A 24 -18.57 2.04 -8.24
C GLU A 24 -17.06 1.82 -8.46
N ASP A 25 -16.21 2.55 -7.74
CA ASP A 25 -14.75 2.39 -7.78
C ASP A 25 -14.23 1.30 -6.85
N LYS A 26 -15.14 0.70 -6.08
CA LYS A 26 -14.85 -0.38 -5.15
C LYS A 26 -15.50 -1.69 -5.61
N LEU A 27 -16.78 -1.61 -6.00
CA LEU A 27 -17.61 -2.79 -6.24
C LEU A 27 -18.44 -2.63 -7.51
N LYS A 28 -18.58 -3.74 -8.24
CA LYS A 28 -19.48 -3.94 -9.38
C LYS A 28 -20.33 -5.18 -9.12
N ARG A 29 -21.58 -5.16 -9.58
CA ARG A 29 -22.38 -6.38 -9.66
C ARG A 29 -22.05 -7.17 -10.94
N THR A 30 -21.85 -8.48 -10.80
CA THR A 30 -21.75 -9.40 -11.94
C THR A 30 -23.13 -9.61 -12.56
N GLU A 31 -23.17 -10.23 -13.74
CA GLU A 31 -24.43 -10.57 -14.42
C GLU A 31 -25.30 -11.51 -13.57
N ASP A 32 -24.67 -12.38 -12.78
CA ASP A 32 -25.33 -13.29 -11.84
C ASP A 32 -25.78 -12.62 -10.53
N GLY A 33 -25.51 -11.32 -10.37
CA GLY A 33 -25.93 -10.52 -9.21
C GLY A 33 -24.92 -10.45 -8.04
N ASP A 34 -23.81 -11.19 -8.13
CA ASP A 34 -22.73 -11.19 -7.14
C ASP A 34 -21.89 -9.91 -7.16
N LEU A 35 -21.12 -9.66 -6.09
CA LEU A 35 -20.20 -8.52 -6.01
C LEU A 35 -18.78 -8.89 -6.49
N SER A 36 -18.21 -8.04 -7.32
CA SER A 36 -16.84 -8.13 -7.82
C SER A 36 -16.06 -6.83 -7.55
N LEU A 37 -14.76 -6.95 -7.31
CA LEU A 37 -13.87 -5.81 -7.08
C LEU A 37 -13.49 -5.13 -8.40
N THR A 38 -13.70 -3.82 -8.51
CA THR A 38 -13.44 -3.02 -9.73
C THR A 38 -12.10 -2.30 -9.72
N ALA A 39 -11.46 -2.18 -8.56
CA ALA A 39 -10.25 -1.38 -8.39
C ALA A 39 -9.00 -1.97 -9.07
N LYS A 40 -9.09 -3.13 -9.72
CA LYS A 40 -7.93 -3.88 -10.24
C LYS A 40 -7.92 -4.03 -11.76
N ASP A 41 -8.74 -3.25 -12.46
CA ASP A 41 -8.80 -3.24 -13.93
C ASP A 41 -7.74 -2.32 -14.57
N GLY A 42 -6.81 -1.77 -13.76
CA GLY A 42 -5.74 -0.87 -14.21
C GLY A 42 -6.19 0.56 -14.55
N VAL A 43 -7.49 0.78 -14.70
CA VAL A 43 -8.08 2.10 -15.01
C VAL A 43 -8.32 2.94 -13.74
N LYS A 44 -8.76 2.30 -12.65
CA LYS A 44 -9.15 2.98 -11.40
C LYS A 44 -8.04 3.02 -10.35
N ALA A 45 -7.08 2.11 -10.47
CA ALA A 45 -5.87 2.09 -9.66
C ALA A 45 -4.73 1.44 -10.45
N TRP A 46 -3.51 1.94 -10.28
CA TRP A 46 -2.32 1.43 -10.96
C TRP A 46 -1.10 1.50 -10.05
N MET A 47 -0.08 0.71 -10.37
CA MET A 47 1.23 0.84 -9.75
C MET A 47 1.95 2.03 -10.38
N LEU A 48 2.39 2.96 -9.55
CA LEU A 48 3.17 4.10 -9.99
C LEU A 48 4.56 3.65 -10.42
N ASP A 49 5.11 4.26 -11.47
CA ASP A 49 6.51 4.06 -11.85
C ASP A 49 7.40 4.45 -10.65
N PRO A 50 8.29 3.57 -10.15
CA PRO A 50 9.17 3.91 -9.04
C PRO A 50 10.09 5.11 -9.29
N ARG A 51 10.27 5.52 -10.56
CA ARG A 51 11.03 6.72 -10.96
C ARG A 51 10.22 8.01 -10.85
N ASP A 52 8.92 7.92 -10.59
CA ASP A 52 8.07 9.09 -10.41
C ASP A 52 8.59 9.93 -9.22
N PRO A 53 8.76 11.26 -9.40
CA PRO A 53 9.28 12.14 -8.35
C PRO A 53 8.48 12.12 -7.04
N VAL A 54 7.19 11.75 -7.01
CA VAL A 54 6.42 11.63 -5.76
C VAL A 54 6.82 10.40 -4.93
N THR A 55 7.41 9.37 -5.55
CA THR A 55 7.71 8.10 -4.89
C THR A 55 8.59 8.28 -3.66
N LYS A 56 9.72 8.99 -3.80
CA LYS A 56 10.69 9.16 -2.72
C LYS A 56 10.11 9.97 -1.54
N PRO A 57 9.51 11.18 -1.74
CA PRO A 57 8.84 11.92 -0.67
C PRO A 57 7.79 11.11 0.09
N VAL A 58 6.95 10.34 -0.62
CA VAL A 58 5.92 9.50 0.01
C VAL A 58 6.54 8.41 0.86
N GLN A 59 7.54 7.71 0.34
CA GLN A 59 8.22 6.66 1.10
C GLN A 59 8.96 7.21 2.33
N GLU A 60 9.53 8.41 2.25
CA GLU A 60 10.14 9.08 3.41
C GLU A 60 9.11 9.41 4.50
N VAL A 61 7.94 9.93 4.11
CA VAL A 61 6.85 10.18 5.07
C VAL A 61 6.28 8.87 5.61
N ALA A 62 6.10 7.84 4.80
CA ALA A 62 5.67 6.51 5.24
C ALA A 62 6.62 5.91 6.30
N LYS A 63 7.94 6.05 6.11
CA LYS A 63 8.93 5.61 7.11
C LYS A 63 8.82 6.38 8.42
N ARG A 64 8.59 7.69 8.36
CA ARG A 64 8.35 8.52 9.55
C ARG A 64 7.06 8.10 10.27
N CYS A 65 5.97 7.85 9.54
CA CYS A 65 4.72 7.33 10.09
C CYS A 65 4.91 5.97 10.76
N HIS A 66 5.64 5.05 10.11
CA HIS A 66 5.96 3.74 10.67
C HIS A 66 6.64 3.85 12.04
N GLN A 67 7.68 4.70 12.14
CA GLN A 67 8.40 4.95 13.38
C GLN A 67 7.51 5.62 14.44
N ALA A 68 6.78 6.67 14.07
CA ALA A 68 5.94 7.43 14.99
C ALA A 68 4.81 6.58 15.60
N LEU A 69 4.27 5.63 14.83
CA LEU A 69 3.20 4.73 15.29
C LEU A 69 3.71 3.46 15.97
N GLY A 70 5.03 3.30 16.14
CA GLY A 70 5.62 2.10 16.75
C GLY A 70 5.34 0.82 15.95
N CYS A 71 5.18 0.96 14.62
CA CYS A 71 5.08 -0.19 13.74
C CYS A 71 6.39 -0.99 13.78
N ARG A 72 6.30 -2.30 13.47
CA ARG A 72 7.45 -3.22 13.58
C ARG A 72 7.82 -3.86 12.24
N HIS A 73 6.97 -4.78 11.76
CA HIS A 73 7.31 -5.61 10.59
C HIS A 73 6.76 -5.05 9.28
N TYR A 74 5.56 -4.46 9.34
CA TYR A 74 4.96 -3.81 8.18
C TYR A 74 4.07 -2.66 8.63
N SER A 75 3.77 -1.80 7.67
CA SER A 75 2.78 -0.73 7.80
C SER A 75 2.27 -0.38 6.41
N LEU A 76 0.99 -0.06 6.31
CA LEU A 76 0.37 0.44 5.09
C LEU A 76 -0.28 1.79 5.42
N PHE A 77 -0.03 2.78 4.56
CA PHE A 77 -0.47 4.15 4.78
C PHE A 77 -1.06 4.71 3.50
N ASP A 78 -2.18 5.42 3.65
CA ASP A 78 -2.80 6.16 2.56
C ASP A 78 -2.43 7.64 2.66
N PHE A 79 -2.05 8.22 1.53
CA PHE A 79 -1.67 9.63 1.42
C PHE A 79 -2.49 10.34 0.33
N ARG A 80 -2.77 11.62 0.55
CA ARG A 80 -3.15 12.55 -0.51
C ARG A 80 -1.91 13.33 -0.92
N ILE A 81 -1.61 13.38 -2.21
CA ILE A 81 -0.52 14.20 -2.74
C ILE A 81 -1.12 15.50 -3.25
N ASP A 82 -0.61 16.64 -2.79
CA ASP A 82 -1.04 17.94 -3.30
C ASP A 82 -0.32 18.31 -4.61
N PRO A 83 -0.71 19.40 -5.30
CA PRO A 83 -0.09 19.79 -6.57
C PRO A 83 1.40 20.16 -6.48
N GLN A 84 1.92 20.38 -5.28
CA GLN A 84 3.35 20.64 -5.03
C GLN A 84 4.13 19.34 -4.78
N GLY A 85 3.46 18.18 -4.80
CA GLY A 85 4.06 16.88 -4.53
C GLY A 85 4.17 16.55 -3.05
N GLN A 86 3.57 17.36 -2.16
CA GLN A 86 3.63 17.13 -0.72
C GLN A 86 2.61 16.05 -0.31
N PRO A 87 3.05 14.97 0.36
CA PRO A 87 2.16 13.96 0.90
C PRO A 87 1.49 14.41 2.20
N TRP A 88 0.18 14.20 2.29
CA TRP A 88 -0.68 14.44 3.44
C TRP A 88 -1.23 13.09 3.93
N PHE A 89 -0.93 12.73 5.17
CA PHE A 89 -1.36 11.48 5.78
C PHE A 89 -2.89 11.43 5.92
N LEU A 90 -3.51 10.33 5.47
CA LEU A 90 -4.97 10.11 5.58
C LEU A 90 -5.30 8.99 6.56
N GLU A 91 -4.66 7.83 6.41
CA GLU A 91 -5.01 6.62 7.13
C GLU A 91 -3.79 5.75 7.41
N ALA A 92 -3.81 5.06 8.56
CA ALA A 92 -2.94 3.94 8.86
C ALA A 92 -3.70 2.61 8.78
N GLY A 93 -3.56 1.92 7.64
CA GLY A 93 -4.10 0.60 7.39
C GLY A 93 -3.27 -0.51 8.03
N LEU A 94 -3.05 -0.45 9.36
CA LEU A 94 -2.19 -1.40 10.09
C LEU A 94 -2.78 -2.83 10.19
N TYR A 95 -4.04 -2.97 9.78
CA TYR A 95 -4.68 -4.23 9.45
C TYR A 95 -5.14 -4.14 8.00
N CYS A 96 -4.63 -5.02 7.13
CA CYS A 96 -5.06 -5.11 5.74
C CYS A 96 -5.41 -6.54 5.36
N SER A 97 -6.21 -6.69 4.30
CA SER A 97 -6.37 -7.99 3.63
C SER A 97 -5.02 -8.41 3.02
N PHE A 98 -4.72 -9.70 3.03
CA PHE A 98 -3.59 -10.31 2.30
C PHE A 98 -4.06 -11.16 1.12
N SER A 99 -5.32 -10.99 0.69
CA SER A 99 -5.81 -11.66 -0.52
C SER A 99 -4.97 -11.25 -1.74
N PRO A 100 -4.91 -12.05 -2.81
CA PRO A 100 -4.14 -11.71 -4.01
C PRO A 100 -4.53 -10.37 -4.66
N LYS A 101 -5.74 -9.88 -4.40
CA LYS A 101 -6.25 -8.58 -4.88
C LYS A 101 -6.06 -7.44 -3.88
N SER A 102 -5.47 -7.68 -2.72
CA SER A 102 -5.18 -6.63 -1.74
C SER A 102 -4.07 -5.69 -2.23
N VAL A 103 -4.06 -4.45 -1.73
CA VAL A 103 -3.05 -3.45 -2.11
C VAL A 103 -1.65 -3.92 -1.73
N ILE A 104 -1.43 -4.43 -0.51
CA ILE A 104 -0.11 -4.88 -0.07
C ILE A 104 0.43 -6.04 -0.91
N ALA A 105 -0.43 -6.99 -1.30
CA ALA A 105 -0.05 -8.08 -2.20
C ALA A 105 0.26 -7.57 -3.61
N SER A 106 -0.48 -6.56 -4.08
CA SER A 106 -0.26 -5.94 -5.39
C SER A 106 1.08 -5.17 -5.42
N MET A 107 1.38 -4.41 -4.36
CA MET A 107 2.64 -3.68 -4.19
C MET A 107 3.83 -4.63 -4.07
N ALA A 108 3.71 -5.70 -3.29
CA ALA A 108 4.72 -6.76 -3.18
C ALA A 108 5.02 -7.38 -4.54
N LYS A 109 3.98 -7.77 -5.28
CA LYS A 109 4.11 -8.33 -6.63
C LYS A 109 4.80 -7.36 -7.58
N ALA A 110 4.48 -6.07 -7.50
CA ALA A 110 5.13 -5.03 -8.30
C ALA A 110 6.63 -4.86 -7.97
N SER A 111 7.04 -5.17 -6.73
CA SER A 111 8.46 -5.25 -6.34
C SER A 111 9.14 -6.58 -6.68
N GLY A 112 8.44 -7.51 -7.34
CA GLY A 112 9.00 -8.80 -7.76
C GLY A 112 8.94 -9.91 -6.70
N ILE A 113 8.23 -9.71 -5.59
CA ILE A 113 8.04 -10.73 -4.54
C ILE A 113 6.56 -11.08 -4.39
N SER A 114 6.27 -12.31 -4.00
CA SER A 114 4.94 -12.74 -3.62
C SER A 114 4.54 -12.20 -2.24
N VAL A 115 3.23 -12.19 -1.95
CA VAL A 115 2.75 -11.86 -0.60
C VAL A 115 3.26 -12.86 0.45
N ASN A 116 3.47 -14.13 0.06
CA ASN A 116 4.04 -15.15 0.94
C ASN A 116 5.49 -14.81 1.30
N GLU A 117 6.31 -14.40 0.33
CA GLU A 117 7.68 -13.95 0.59
C GLU A 117 7.71 -12.72 1.50
N LEU A 118 6.81 -11.75 1.29
CA LEU A 118 6.68 -10.59 2.20
C LEU A 118 6.35 -11.02 3.64
N LEU A 119 5.42 -11.96 3.81
CA LEU A 119 5.06 -12.48 5.13
C LEU A 119 6.21 -13.27 5.78
N MET A 120 6.96 -14.05 4.99
CA MET A 120 8.13 -14.77 5.47
C MET A 120 9.22 -13.81 5.95
N ILE A 121 9.48 -12.71 5.23
CA ILE A 121 10.41 -11.67 5.68
C ILE A 121 10.00 -11.13 7.06
N ALA A 122 8.72 -10.82 7.26
CA ALA A 122 8.21 -10.33 8.55
C ALA A 122 8.34 -11.37 9.68
N ILE A 123 8.12 -12.66 9.37
CA ILE A 123 8.32 -13.76 10.33
C ILE A 123 9.79 -13.89 10.70
N ASP A 124 10.68 -13.90 9.72
CA ASP A 124 12.12 -14.05 9.93
C ASP A 124 12.69 -12.89 10.77
N GLU A 125 12.27 -11.64 10.49
CA GLU A 125 12.60 -10.49 11.33
C GLU A 125 12.12 -10.66 12.77
N THR A 126 10.92 -11.24 12.97
CA THR A 126 10.39 -11.52 14.31
C THR A 126 11.27 -12.53 15.07
N LEU A 127 11.73 -13.57 14.38
CA LEU A 127 12.53 -14.64 14.97
C LEU A 127 13.95 -14.18 15.31
N ILE A 128 14.57 -13.39 14.42
CA ILE A 128 15.90 -12.79 14.64
C ILE A 128 15.87 -11.86 15.85
N ASN A 129 14.89 -10.96 15.93
CA ASN A 129 14.76 -10.03 17.06
C ASN A 129 14.56 -10.76 18.40
N LYS A 130 13.85 -11.90 18.41
CA LYS A 130 13.71 -12.73 19.61
C LYS A 130 15.02 -13.40 20.04
N ALA A 131 15.88 -13.78 19.10
CA ALA A 131 17.19 -14.35 19.42
C ALA A 131 18.11 -13.28 20.02
N ALA A 132 18.11 -12.07 19.46
CA ALA A 132 18.92 -10.95 19.94
C ALA A 132 18.51 -10.42 21.33
N CYS A 133 17.24 -10.56 21.73
CA CYS A 133 16.76 -10.15 23.06
C CYS A 133 16.87 -11.25 24.14
N ARG A 134 17.42 -12.43 23.82
CA ARG A 134 17.57 -13.56 24.77
C ARG A 134 18.97 -13.67 25.38
N GLU A 135 19.85 -12.70 25.12
CA GLU A 135 21.15 -12.50 25.78
C GLU A 135 21.07 -11.36 26.80
#